data_AF-E8UAL9-F1
#
_entry.id   AF-E8UAL9-F1
#
_cell.length_a   1.000
_cell.length_b   1.000
_cell.length_c   1.000
_cell.angle_alpha   90.00
_cell.angle_beta   90.00
_cell.angle_gamma   90.00
#
_symmetry.space_group_name_H-M   'P 1'
#
loop_
_entity.id
_entity.type
_entity.pdbx_description
1 polymer ?
#
loop_
_entity_poly.entity_id
_entity_poly.type
_entity_poly.pdbx_seq_one_letter_code
_entity_poly.pdbx_strand_id
1 'polypeptide(L)' 'MYGVDYGLFAFTQADLAQHMQVSRQTINALETGKYDPSLPLPYKRARLFGVRVEDVFPDEAP' A
#
# COMPACT_ATOMS: atom_id res chain seq x y z
N MET A 1 -3.98 -9.80 9.57
CA MET A 1 -4.86 -8.80 8.92
C MET A 1 -4.33 -7.44 9.33
N TYR A 2 -3.31 -6.94 8.62
CA TYR A 2 -2.74 -5.63 8.92
C TYR A 2 -3.68 -4.57 8.35
N GLY A 3 -4.74 -4.28 9.09
CA GLY A 3 -5.56 -3.10 8.87
C GLY A 3 -4.71 -1.89 9.20
N VAL A 4 -4.09 -1.30 8.19
CA VAL A 4 -3.36 -0.04 8.34
C VAL A 4 -4.42 1.05 8.46
N ASP A 5 -4.79 1.39 9.70
CA ASP A 5 -5.67 2.52 9.97
C ASP A 5 -4.87 3.81 9.73
N TYR A 6 -5.14 4.45 8.60
CA TYR A 6 -4.45 5.66 8.17
C TYR A 6 -4.85 6.92 8.92
N GLY A 7 -5.63 6.84 10.01
CA GLY A 7 -5.79 7.85 11.06
C GLY A 7 -6.32 9.25 10.67
N LEU A 8 -6.36 9.60 9.39
CA LEU A 8 -6.74 10.90 8.82
C LEU A 8 -7.46 10.77 7.47
N PHE A 9 -7.33 9.63 6.77
CA PHE A 9 -8.07 9.31 5.54
C PHE A 9 -8.46 7.82 5.55
N ALA A 10 -9.69 7.50 5.95
CA ALA A 10 -10.19 6.13 5.97
C ALA A 10 -10.59 5.67 4.55
N PHE A 11 -9.60 5.28 3.75
CA PHE A 11 -9.86 4.66 2.45
C PHE A 11 -10.20 3.18 2.61
N THR A 12 -11.27 2.75 1.96
CA THR A 12 -11.48 1.31 1.73
C THR A 12 -10.41 0.80 0.75
N GLN A 13 -10.21 -0.53 0.69
CA GLN A 13 -9.31 -1.13 -0.31
C GLN A 13 -9.71 -0.76 -1.75
N ALA A 14 -11.01 -0.56 -2.01
CA ALA A 14 -11.51 -0.14 -3.32
C ALA A 14 -11.12 1.31 -3.63
N ASP A 15 -11.27 2.22 -2.65
CA ASP A 15 -10.86 3.61 -2.79
C ASP A 15 -9.36 3.71 -3.04
N LEU A 16 -8.56 2.96 -2.28
CA LEU A 16 -7.11 2.91 -2.46
C LEU A 16 -6.74 2.36 -3.85
N ALA A 17 -7.42 1.32 -4.32
CA ALA A 17 -7.21 0.76 -5.65
C ALA A 17 -7.50 1.78 -6.76
N GLN A 18 -8.57 2.57 -6.63
CA GLN A 18 -8.90 3.64 -7.57
C GLN A 18 -7.83 4.73 -7.57
N HIS A 19 -7.41 5.21 -6.40
CA HIS A 19 -6.37 6.25 -6.29
C HIS A 19 -5.02 5.78 -6.83
N MET A 20 -4.68 4.51 -6.62
CA MET A 20 -3.43 3.91 -7.10
C MET A 20 -3.50 3.39 -8.55
N GLN A 21 -4.68 3.46 -9.19
CA GLN A 21 -4.97 2.96 -10.54
C GLN A 21 -4.56 1.48 -10.71
N VAL A 22 -4.99 0.65 -9.76
CA VAL A 22 -4.76 -0.80 -9.78
C VAL A 22 -6.04 -1.56 -9.43
N SER A 23 -6.00 -2.89 -9.56
CA SER A 23 -7.11 -3.73 -9.12
C SER A 23 -7.15 -3.84 -7.59
N ARG A 24 -8.33 -4.14 -7.04
CA ARG A 24 -8.47 -4.52 -5.63
C ARG A 24 -7.62 -5.76 -5.26
N GLN A 25 -7.46 -6.70 -6.19
CA GLN A 25 -6.60 -7.87 -5.97
C GLN A 25 -5.13 -7.47 -5.77
N THR A 26 -4.68 -6.42 -6.47
CA THR A 26 -3.35 -5.86 -6.31
C THR A 26 -3.18 -5.24 -4.91
N ILE A 27 -4.18 -4.50 -4.41
CA ILE A 27 -4.18 -3.99 -3.04
C ILE A 27 -4.20 -5.13 -2.01
N ASN A 28 -4.97 -6.19 -2.24
CA ASN A 28 -4.98 -7.37 -1.36
C ASN A 28 -3.60 -8.06 -1.30
N ALA A 29 -2.93 -8.22 -2.44
CA ALA A 29 -1.59 -8.81 -2.49
C ALA A 29 -0.58 -7.96 -1.69
N LEU A 30 -0.72 -6.63 -1.80
CA LEU A 30 0.09 -5.66 -1.08
C LEU A 30 -0.08 -5.78 0.45
N GLU A 31 -1.31 -5.81 0.95
CA GLU A 31 -1.61 -5.89 2.38
C GLU A 31 -1.34 -7.27 3.01
N THR A 32 -1.31 -8.32 2.18
CA THR A 32 -0.99 -9.68 2.63
C THR A 32 0.49 -10.02 2.51
N GLY A 33 1.34 -9.07 2.12
CA GLY A 33 2.78 -9.28 1.91
C GLY A 33 3.10 -10.22 0.75
N LYS A 34 2.12 -10.57 -0.09
CA LYS A 34 2.27 -11.43 -1.28
C LYS A 34 2.56 -10.62 -2.53
N TYR A 35 3.20 -9.47 -2.37
CA TYR A 35 3.41 -8.51 -3.43
C TYR A 35 4.83 -8.62 -3.98
N ASP A 36 4.96 -8.58 -5.30
CA ASP A 36 6.24 -8.55 -5.98
C ASP A 36 6.89 -7.16 -5.76
N PRO A 37 8.02 -7.06 -5.04
CA PRO A 37 8.69 -5.79 -4.74
C PRO A 37 9.21 -5.06 -6.00
N SER A 38 9.22 -5.71 -7.17
CA SER A 38 9.57 -5.08 -8.45
C SER A 38 8.46 -4.20 -9.03
N LEU A 39 7.22 -4.36 -8.58
CA LEU A 39 6.11 -3.54 -9.03
C LEU A 39 6.18 -2.15 -8.33
N PRO A 40 5.80 -1.05 -9.01
CA PRO A 40 6.04 0.33 -8.53
C PRO A 40 5.08 0.81 -7.42
N LEU A 41 4.25 -0.05 -6.82
CA LEU A 41 3.18 0.37 -5.91
C LEU A 41 3.65 0.90 -4.56
N PRO A 42 4.74 0.42 -3.95
CA PRO A 42 5.29 1.02 -2.74
C PRO A 42 5.57 2.51 -2.94
N TYR A 43 6.22 2.85 -4.05
CA TYR A 43 6.51 4.23 -4.42
C TYR A 43 5.25 5.04 -4.74
N LYS A 44 4.24 4.46 -5.42
CA LYS A 44 2.96 5.14 -5.67
C LYS A 44 2.20 5.42 -4.37
N ARG A 45 2.22 4.49 -3.41
CA ARG A 45 1.54 4.62 -2.11
C ARG A 45 2.23 5.67 -1.25
N ALA A 46 3.56 5.65 -1.17
CA ALA A 46 4.35 6.65 -0.48
C ALA A 46 4.06 8.08 -1.00
N ARG A 47 4.02 8.25 -2.32
CA ARG A 47 3.66 9.52 -2.96
C ARG A 47 2.22 9.96 -2.66
N LEU A 48 1.27 9.04 -2.63
CA LEU A 48 -0.14 9.34 -2.35
C LEU A 48 -0.31 9.94 -0.94
N PHE A 49 0.44 9.43 0.03
CA PHE A 49 0.34 9.86 1.42
C PHE A 49 1.41 10.89 1.83
N GLY A 50 2.33 11.26 0.92
CA GLY A 50 3.41 12.20 1.23
C GLY A 50 4.41 11.68 2.26
N VAL A 51 4.52 10.35 2.40
CA VAL A 51 5.40 9.67 3.37
C VAL A 51 6.57 9.02 2.65
N ARG A 52 7.56 8.52 3.40
CA ARG A 52 8.66 7.76 2.82
C ARG A 52 8.17 6.35 2.46
N VAL A 53 8.85 5.69 1.52
CA VAL A 53 8.44 4.32 1.10
C VAL A 53 8.65 3.31 2.23
N GLU A 54 9.66 3.55 3.06
CA GLU A 54 10.04 2.77 4.24
C GLU A 54 8.99 2.87 5.37
N ASP A 55 8.20 3.96 5.40
CA ASP A 55 7.10 4.12 6.37
C ASP A 55 5.87 3.26 5.99
N VAL A 56 5.78 2.86 4.71
CA VAL A 56 4.69 2.06 4.15
C VAL A 56 5.09 0.60 3.98
N PHE A 57 6.37 0.37 3.71
CA PHE A 57 7.02 -0.93 3.58
C PHE A 57 8.32 -0.88 4.37
N PRO A 58 8.26 -1.10 5.70
CA PRO A 58 9.47 -1.31 6.46
C PRO A 58 10.21 -2.50 5.85
N ASP A 59 11.50 -2.32 5.55
CA ASP A 59 12.39 -3.41 5.15
C ASP A 59 12.43 -4.40 6.32
N GLU A 60 11.61 -5.43 6.25
CA GLU A 60 11.71 -6.54 7.19
C GLU A 60 12.80 -7.46 6.66
N ALA A 61 14.02 -7.27 7.14
CA ALA A 61 15.03 -8.32 7.14
C ALA A 61 15.98 -8.17 8.34
N PRO A 62 16.31 -9.25 9.08
CA PRO A 62 15.82 -10.64 9.00
C PRO A 62 14.88 -11.08 10.15
#